data_AF-A0A915B6Y9-F1
#
_entry.id   AF-A0A915B6Y9-F1
#
_cell.length_a   1.000
_cell.length_b   1.000
_cell.length_c   1.000
_cell.angle_alpha   90.00
_cell.angle_beta   90.00
_cell.angle_gamma   90.00
#
_symmetry.space_group_name_H-M   'P 1'
#
loop_
_entity.id
_entity.type
_entity.pdbx_description
1 polymer ?
#
loop_
_entity_poly.entity_id
_entity_poly.type
_entity_poly.pdbx_seq_one_letter_code
_entity_poly.pdbx_strand_id
1 'polypeptide(L)'
;MIPNSQANKESKEEDELQEKMLKERAHLFTRREGFSYHFVQIEWRRGSRFGLIIKAFEKFIVVSKLDPLSLCAQQLRIGDRLIDVDGKALTNREDAKREMVAAIKKNKKVSFIVERPESAEAKCWAKDALKSASTRTSSTAPREKRKWAKMSADQRARASTSATSEGTECTLRTTE
;
A
#
# COMPACT_ATOMS: atom_id res chain seq x y z
N MET A 1 -29.56 0.95 -40.99
CA MET A 1 -28.48 1.05 -40.00
C MET A 1 -29.10 0.87 -38.63
N ILE A 2 -28.86 -0.27 -37.97
CA ILE A 2 -29.47 -0.61 -36.68
C ILE A 2 -28.51 -0.14 -35.57
N PRO A 3 -28.89 0.76 -34.66
CA PRO A 3 -28.05 1.11 -33.53
C PRO A 3 -28.07 -0.03 -32.50
N ASN A 4 -26.87 -0.44 -32.09
CA ASN A 4 -26.63 -1.55 -31.18
C ASN A 4 -27.10 -1.19 -29.75
N SER A 5 -28.31 -1.62 -29.38
CA SER A 5 -28.99 -1.24 -28.12
C SER A 5 -28.66 -2.15 -26.93
N GLN A 6 -27.68 -3.05 -27.05
CA GLN A 6 -27.35 -4.05 -26.02
C GLN A 6 -26.29 -3.61 -25.00
N ALA A 7 -25.56 -2.52 -25.23
CA ALA A 7 -24.43 -2.14 -24.37
C ALA A 7 -24.80 -1.51 -23.00
N ASN A 8 -26.05 -1.05 -22.80
CA ASN A 8 -26.46 -0.35 -21.56
C ASN A 8 -27.11 -1.24 -20.50
N LYS A 9 -27.35 -2.53 -20.78
CA LYS A 9 -27.97 -3.47 -19.83
C LYS A 9 -26.96 -4.29 -19.04
N GLU A 10 -25.86 -4.69 -19.68
CA GLU A 10 -24.79 -5.47 -19.02
C GLU A 10 -24.17 -4.71 -17.84
N SER A 11 -23.90 -3.42 -17.99
CA SER A 11 -23.26 -2.61 -16.94
C SER A 11 -24.10 -2.50 -15.66
N LYS A 12 -25.43 -2.36 -15.78
CA LYS A 12 -26.33 -2.25 -14.63
C LYS A 12 -26.40 -3.56 -13.84
N GLU A 13 -26.50 -4.68 -14.54
CA GLU A 13 -26.59 -6.00 -13.89
C GLU A 13 -25.26 -6.36 -13.21
N GLU A 14 -24.13 -5.99 -13.81
CA GLU A 14 -22.81 -6.12 -13.22
C GLU A 14 -22.67 -5.29 -11.93
N ASP A 15 -23.08 -4.02 -11.93
CA ASP A 15 -23.09 -3.15 -10.74
C ASP A 15 -23.99 -3.68 -9.61
N GLU A 16 -25.20 -4.18 -9.95
CA GLU A 16 -26.12 -4.79 -8.98
C GLU A 16 -25.54 -6.09 -8.38
N LEU A 17 -24.89 -6.91 -9.21
CA LEU A 17 -24.18 -8.11 -8.75
C LEU A 17 -22.98 -7.75 -7.87
N GLN A 18 -22.22 -6.71 -8.23
CA GLN A 18 -21.11 -6.20 -7.42
C GLN A 18 -21.60 -5.77 -6.05
N GLU A 19 -22.67 -4.98 -5.97
CA GLU A 19 -23.23 -4.52 -4.71
C GLU A 19 -23.80 -5.68 -3.89
N LYS A 20 -24.50 -6.62 -4.53
CA LYS A 20 -25.04 -7.81 -3.86
C LYS A 20 -23.94 -8.69 -3.28
N MET A 21 -22.89 -8.98 -4.06
CA MET A 21 -21.74 -9.77 -3.60
C MET A 21 -21.00 -9.06 -2.48
N LEU A 22 -20.82 -7.75 -2.59
CA LEU A 22 -20.19 -6.94 -1.55
C LEU A 22 -21.01 -6.95 -0.26
N LYS A 23 -22.34 -6.87 -0.35
CA LYS A 23 -23.26 -6.88 0.79
C LYS A 23 -23.34 -8.25 1.46
N GLU A 24 -23.32 -9.33 0.67
CA GLU A 24 -23.28 -10.69 1.18
C GLU A 24 -21.98 -10.95 1.94
N ARG A 25 -20.86 -10.47 1.37
CA ARG A 25 -19.52 -10.61 1.93
C ARG A 25 -19.11 -9.51 2.92
N ALA A 26 -19.94 -8.50 3.14
CA ALA A 26 -19.68 -7.43 4.11
C ALA A 26 -19.53 -7.97 5.55
N HIS A 27 -20.09 -9.14 5.85
CA HIS A 27 -19.88 -9.81 7.13
C HIS A 27 -18.43 -10.30 7.33
N LEU A 28 -17.66 -10.49 6.27
CA LEU A 28 -16.27 -10.96 6.33
C LEU A 28 -15.28 -9.84 6.69
N PHE A 29 -15.68 -8.57 6.56
CA PHE A 29 -14.77 -7.45 6.80
C PHE A 29 -15.48 -6.27 7.47
N THR A 30 -14.82 -5.64 8.44
CA THR A 30 -15.31 -4.39 9.01
C THR A 30 -15.07 -3.27 8.02
N ARG A 31 -16.15 -2.62 7.56
CA ARG A 31 -16.08 -1.44 6.70
C ARG A 31 -15.29 -0.35 7.44
N ARG A 32 -14.08 -0.04 6.98
CA ARG A 32 -13.26 1.03 7.55
C ARG A 32 -13.51 2.33 6.82
N GLU A 33 -13.66 3.39 7.59
CA GLU A 33 -13.78 4.74 7.03
C GLU A 33 -12.49 5.11 6.28
N GLY A 34 -12.63 5.78 5.14
CA GLY A 34 -11.51 6.14 4.27
C GLY A 34 -11.03 5.06 3.30
N PHE A 35 -11.72 3.92 3.23
CA PHE A 35 -11.50 2.87 2.23
C PHE A 35 -12.76 2.60 1.41
N SER A 36 -12.57 2.46 0.11
CA SER A 36 -13.62 2.09 -0.83
C SER A 36 -13.47 0.64 -1.26
N TYR A 37 -14.59 -0.06 -1.36
CA TYR A 37 -14.61 -1.48 -1.68
C TYR A 37 -15.05 -1.65 -3.13
N HIS A 38 -14.29 -2.42 -3.88
CA HIS A 38 -14.59 -2.74 -5.27
C HIS A 38 -14.60 -4.24 -5.46
N PHE A 39 -15.65 -4.74 -6.09
CA PHE A 39 -15.68 -6.11 -6.57
C PHE A 39 -15.10 -6.14 -7.99
N VAL A 40 -14.11 -6.99 -8.21
CA VAL A 40 -13.43 -7.13 -9.50
C VAL A 40 -13.55 -8.58 -9.94
N GLN A 41 -14.08 -8.80 -11.14
CA GLN A 41 -14.12 -10.12 -11.76
C GLN A 41 -13.20 -10.13 -12.98
N ILE A 42 -12.34 -11.15 -13.06
CA ILE A 42 -11.39 -11.31 -14.15
C ILE A 42 -11.60 -12.68 -14.78
N GLU A 43 -11.91 -12.70 -16.06
CA GLU A 43 -11.94 -13.91 -16.87
C GLU A 43 -10.52 -14.25 -17.36
N TRP A 44 -10.07 -15.47 -17.06
CA TRP A 44 -8.80 -15.98 -17.55
C TRP A 44 -8.94 -16.54 -18.98
N ARG A 45 -8.22 -15.92 -19.91
CA ARG A 45 -8.09 -16.41 -21.29
C ARG A 45 -6.81 -17.21 -21.49
N ARG A 46 -6.92 -18.33 -22.22
CA ARG A 46 -5.77 -19.19 -22.58
C ARG A 46 -4.70 -18.35 -23.29
N GLY A 47 -3.45 -18.45 -22.82
CA GLY A 47 -2.31 -17.69 -23.35
C GLY A 47 -2.10 -16.33 -22.68
N SER A 48 -3.05 -15.82 -21.90
CA SER A 48 -2.88 -14.60 -21.11
C SER A 48 -2.26 -14.92 -19.75
N ARG A 49 -1.29 -14.09 -19.33
CA ARG A 49 -0.69 -14.17 -18.00
C ARG A 49 -1.52 -13.32 -17.05
N PHE A 50 -1.76 -13.83 -15.85
CA PHE A 50 -2.46 -13.07 -14.81
C PHE A 50 -1.60 -11.90 -14.29
N GLY A 51 -0.26 -12.03 -14.33
CA GLY A 51 0.68 -10.91 -14.13
C GLY A 51 0.59 -10.17 -12.81
N LEU A 52 0.02 -10.80 -11.78
CA LEU A 52 -0.18 -10.20 -10.46
C LEU A 52 0.88 -10.72 -9.47
N ILE A 53 1.57 -9.82 -8.79
CA ILE A 53 2.47 -10.16 -7.68
C ILE A 53 1.84 -9.67 -6.38
N ILE A 54 1.38 -10.63 -5.58
CA ILE A 54 0.85 -10.39 -4.24
C ILE A 54 1.92 -10.63 -3.18
N LYS A 55 1.88 -9.81 -2.13
CA LYS A 55 2.68 -9.98 -0.90
C LYS A 55 1.74 -10.08 0.30
N ALA A 56 2.09 -10.94 1.25
CA ALA A 56 1.41 -10.99 2.54
C ALA A 56 2.08 -10.02 3.52
N PHE A 57 1.27 -9.18 4.13
CA PHE A 57 1.63 -8.28 5.21
C PHE A 57 0.76 -8.61 6.42
N GLU A 58 1.36 -9.30 7.40
CA GLU A 58 0.67 -9.81 8.58
C GLU A 58 -0.56 -10.67 8.24
N LYS A 59 -1.79 -10.15 8.39
CA LYS A 59 -3.06 -10.82 8.04
C LYS A 59 -3.66 -10.35 6.72
N PHE A 60 -2.94 -9.53 5.96
CA PHE A 60 -3.46 -8.85 4.78
C PHE A 60 -2.66 -9.19 3.54
N ILE A 61 -3.35 -9.29 2.41
CA ILE A 61 -2.72 -9.53 1.11
C ILE A 61 -2.76 -8.23 0.32
N VAL A 62 -1.60 -7.73 -0.08
CA VAL A 62 -1.46 -6.47 -0.82
C VAL A 62 -0.84 -6.74 -2.18
N VAL A 63 -1.35 -6.06 -3.20
CA VAL A 63 -0.78 -6.08 -4.56
C VAL A 63 0.52 -5.29 -4.56
N SER A 64 1.63 -5.98 -4.81
CA SER A 64 2.95 -5.37 -4.81
C SER A 64 3.41 -4.89 -6.17
N LYS A 65 3.16 -5.70 -7.20
CA LYS A 65 3.51 -5.37 -8.59
C LYS A 65 2.47 -5.96 -9.51
N LEU A 66 2.32 -5.31 -10.64
CA LEU A 66 1.37 -5.65 -11.67
C LEU A 66 2.07 -5.56 -13.02
N ASP A 67 1.90 -6.57 -13.85
CA ASP A 67 2.43 -6.59 -15.20
C ASP A 67 1.48 -5.85 -16.14
N PRO A 68 1.93 -4.82 -16.88
CA PRO A 68 1.05 -3.97 -17.69
C PRO A 68 0.41 -4.71 -18.88
N LEU A 69 1.00 -5.83 -19.32
CA LEU A 69 0.46 -6.66 -20.40
C LEU A 69 -0.52 -7.72 -19.89
N SER A 70 -0.82 -7.72 -18.59
CA SER A 70 -1.71 -8.69 -17.96
C SER A 70 -3.14 -8.21 -17.87
N LEU A 71 -4.08 -9.16 -17.76
CA LEU A 71 -5.51 -8.89 -17.58
C LEU A 71 -5.80 -8.10 -16.29
N CYS A 72 -4.96 -8.28 -15.27
CA CYS A 72 -5.12 -7.61 -14.00
C CYS A 72 -4.77 -6.13 -14.06
N ALA A 73 -3.93 -5.69 -15.02
CA ALA A 73 -3.52 -4.29 -15.18
C ALA A 73 -4.69 -3.33 -15.41
N GLN A 74 -5.77 -3.83 -16.03
CA GLN A 74 -6.93 -3.02 -16.36
C GLN A 74 -7.84 -2.79 -15.15
N GLN A 75 -7.93 -3.75 -14.24
CA GLN A 75 -8.95 -3.77 -13.18
C GLN A 75 -8.37 -3.55 -11.77
N LEU A 76 -7.11 -3.92 -11.55
CA LEU A 76 -6.42 -3.85 -10.27
C LEU A 76 -5.30 -2.80 -10.30
N ARG A 77 -4.91 -2.29 -9.13
CA ARG A 77 -3.81 -1.33 -8.97
C ARG A 77 -2.84 -1.79 -7.89
N ILE A 78 -1.60 -1.29 -8.00
CA ILE A 78 -0.57 -1.53 -7.00
C ILE A 78 -0.96 -0.81 -5.70
N GLY A 79 -0.87 -1.51 -4.58
CA GLY A 79 -1.30 -1.01 -3.27
C GLY A 79 -2.75 -1.36 -2.90
N ASP A 80 -3.51 -1.94 -3.83
CA ASP A 80 -4.84 -2.50 -3.50
C ASP A 80 -4.68 -3.68 -2.53
N ARG A 81 -5.59 -3.75 -1.57
CA ARG A 81 -5.63 -4.83 -0.58
C ARG A 81 -6.71 -5.81 -0.95
N LEU A 82 -6.37 -7.09 -1.00
CA LEU A 82 -7.30 -8.18 -1.26
C LEU A 82 -7.87 -8.66 0.07
N ILE A 83 -9.20 -8.69 0.16
CA ILE A 83 -9.92 -9.22 1.33
C ILE A 83 -10.26 -10.70 1.10
N ASP A 84 -10.78 -10.99 -0.09
CA ASP A 84 -11.31 -12.31 -0.45
C ASP A 84 -11.03 -12.63 -1.92
N VAL A 85 -10.93 -13.93 -2.21
CA VAL A 85 -10.92 -14.49 -3.56
C VAL A 85 -12.02 -15.52 -3.68
N ASP A 86 -12.89 -15.35 -4.68
CA ASP A 86 -13.97 -16.28 -5.04
C ASP A 86 -14.93 -16.65 -3.90
N GLY A 87 -15.10 -15.77 -2.92
CA GLY A 87 -15.96 -15.95 -1.74
C GLY A 87 -15.26 -16.53 -0.52
N LYS A 88 -13.93 -16.64 -0.56
CA LYS A 88 -13.13 -17.13 0.56
C LYS A 88 -12.20 -16.05 1.07
N ALA A 89 -12.32 -15.76 2.36
CA ALA A 89 -11.38 -14.89 3.07
C ALA A 89 -9.98 -15.52 3.05
N LEU A 90 -8.99 -14.71 2.66
CA LEU A 90 -7.61 -15.16 2.55
C LEU A 90 -6.79 -14.63 3.71
N THR A 91 -6.25 -15.55 4.52
CA THR A 91 -5.40 -15.19 5.66
C THR A 91 -3.92 -15.21 5.28
N ASN A 92 -3.51 -16.09 4.36
CA ASN A 92 -2.12 -16.30 3.96
C ASN A 92 -1.91 -16.16 2.45
N ARG A 93 -0.67 -15.87 2.06
CA ARG A 93 -0.25 -15.82 0.65
C ARG A 93 -0.45 -17.16 -0.07
N GLU A 94 -0.28 -18.27 0.63
CA GLU A 94 -0.34 -19.60 0.03
C GLU A 94 -1.77 -19.99 -0.30
N ASP A 95 -2.69 -19.78 0.65
CA ASP A 95 -4.12 -19.94 0.41
C ASP A 95 -4.59 -19.04 -0.74
N ALA A 96 -4.12 -17.79 -0.79
CA ALA A 96 -4.43 -16.88 -1.90
C ALA A 96 -4.05 -17.46 -3.26
N LYS A 97 -2.81 -17.95 -3.39
CA LYS A 97 -2.35 -18.57 -4.64
C LYS A 97 -3.15 -19.84 -4.97
N ARG A 98 -3.40 -20.69 -3.98
CA ARG A 98 -4.12 -21.95 -4.17
C ARG A 98 -5.54 -21.69 -4.66
N GLU A 99 -6.27 -20.79 -4.00
CA GLU A 99 -7.65 -20.46 -4.38
C GLU A 99 -7.71 -19.78 -5.76
N MET A 100 -6.78 -18.87 -6.07
CA MET A 100 -6.70 -18.27 -7.40
C MET A 100 -6.47 -19.32 -8.49
N VAL A 101 -5.51 -20.24 -8.29
CA VAL A 101 -5.24 -21.31 -9.26
C VAL A 101 -6.42 -22.26 -9.37
N ALA A 102 -7.09 -22.60 -8.27
CA ALA A 102 -8.27 -23.45 -8.25
C ALA A 102 -9.44 -22.81 -9.02
N ALA A 103 -9.71 -21.51 -8.79
CA ALA A 103 -10.76 -20.77 -9.48
C ALA A 103 -10.50 -20.68 -11.00
N ILE A 104 -9.25 -20.39 -11.41
CA ILE A 104 -8.86 -20.39 -12.83
C ILE A 104 -9.06 -21.77 -13.45
N LYS A 105 -8.70 -22.85 -12.75
CA LYS A 105 -8.82 -24.21 -13.27
C LYS A 105 -10.28 -24.66 -13.39
N LYS A 106 -11.14 -24.26 -12.45
CA LYS A 106 -12.54 -24.69 -12.38
C LYS A 106 -13.45 -23.86 -13.28
N ASN A 107 -13.42 -22.54 -13.09
CA ASN A 107 -14.39 -21.62 -13.68
C ASN A 107 -13.80 -20.78 -14.83
N LYS A 108 -12.47 -20.79 -15.01
CA LYS A 108 -11.73 -19.85 -15.88
C LYS A 108 -12.04 -18.38 -15.59
N LYS A 109 -12.62 -18.08 -14.42
CA LYS A 109 -12.89 -16.74 -13.93
C LYS A 109 -12.53 -16.69 -12.45
N VAL A 110 -12.09 -15.52 -11.99
CA VAL A 110 -11.78 -15.28 -10.59
C VAL A 110 -12.42 -13.97 -10.17
N SER A 111 -13.13 -13.99 -9.06
CA SER A 111 -13.69 -12.80 -8.44
C SER A 111 -12.85 -12.39 -7.22
N PHE A 112 -12.71 -11.08 -7.02
CA PHE A 112 -11.93 -10.47 -5.95
C PHE A 112 -12.75 -9.38 -5.29
N ILE A 113 -12.69 -9.30 -3.97
CA ILE A 113 -13.05 -8.07 -3.26
C ILE A 113 -11.75 -7.36 -2.90
N VAL A 114 -11.60 -6.16 -3.46
CA VAL A 114 -10.47 -5.29 -3.20
C VAL A 114 -10.89 -4.05 -2.44
N GLU A 115 -10.04 -3.67 -1.51
CA GLU A 115 -10.13 -2.45 -0.74
C GLU A 115 -9.15 -1.43 -1.33
N ARG A 116 -9.69 -0.31 -1.82
CA ARG A 116 -8.93 0.82 -2.35
C ARG A 116 -8.81 1.92 -1.29
N PRO A 117 -7.59 2.37 -0.99
CA PRO A 117 -7.37 3.46 -0.04
C PRO A 117 -7.72 4.82 -0.68
N GLU A 118 -8.75 5.49 -0.17
CA GLU A 118 -9.10 6.85 -0.60
C GLU A 118 -8.47 7.92 0.31
N SER A 119 -8.49 7.67 1.62
CA SER A 119 -7.92 8.57 2.62
C SER A 119 -6.39 8.63 2.56
N ALA A 120 -5.83 9.76 3.00
CA ALA A 120 -4.38 9.96 3.09
C ALA A 120 -3.72 8.94 4.04
N GLU A 121 -4.39 8.60 5.14
CA GLU A 121 -3.92 7.60 6.11
C GLU A 121 -3.88 6.20 5.48
N ALA A 122 -4.94 5.84 4.75
CA ALA A 122 -5.06 4.59 4.03
C ALA A 122 -3.96 4.44 2.96
N LYS A 123 -3.65 5.52 2.24
CA LYS A 123 -2.55 5.57 1.27
C LYS A 123 -1.19 5.44 1.94
N CYS A 124 -1.01 6.04 3.12
CA CYS A 124 0.21 5.88 3.92
C CYS A 124 0.38 4.41 4.35
N TRP A 125 -0.70 3.79 4.83
CA TRP A 125 -0.72 2.38 5.20
C TRP A 125 -0.37 1.46 4.03
N ALA A 126 -0.96 1.67 2.85
CA ALA A 126 -0.66 0.85 1.67
C ALA A 126 0.82 0.95 1.24
N LYS A 127 1.40 2.15 1.34
CA LYS A 127 2.83 2.37 1.10
C LYS A 127 3.70 1.68 2.15
N ASP A 128 3.32 1.75 3.43
CA ASP A 128 4.04 1.09 4.51
C ASP A 128 4.00 -0.43 4.34
N ALA A 129 2.81 -1.00 4.16
CA ALA A 129 2.59 -2.43 3.92
C ALA A 129 3.42 -2.95 2.73
N LEU A 130 3.55 -2.16 1.67
CA LEU A 130 4.36 -2.53 0.51
C LEU A 130 5.86 -2.59 0.82
N LYS A 131 6.35 -1.65 1.64
CA LYS A 131 7.75 -1.57 2.06
C LYS A 131 8.09 -2.68 3.06
N SER A 132 7.25 -2.86 4.07
CA SER A 132 7.43 -3.84 5.14
C SER A 132 7.26 -5.28 4.66
N ALA A 133 6.39 -5.53 3.68
CA ALA A 133 6.33 -6.83 3.02
C ALA A 133 7.57 -7.12 2.15
N SER A 134 8.39 -6.11 1.86
CA SER A 134 9.66 -6.27 1.14
C SER A 134 10.86 -6.54 2.05
N THR A 135 10.78 -6.27 3.36
CA THR A 135 11.91 -6.37 4.29
C THR A 135 12.09 -7.75 4.93
N ARG A 136 11.23 -8.74 4.65
CA ARG A 136 11.34 -10.10 5.23
C ARG A 136 12.41 -11.02 4.60
N THR A 137 13.40 -10.46 3.90
CA THR A 137 14.67 -11.16 3.59
C THR A 137 15.87 -10.22 3.79
N SER A 138 15.95 -9.57 4.93
CA SER A 138 17.25 -9.13 5.44
C SER A 138 17.13 -9.05 6.96
N SER A 139 17.56 -10.12 7.63
CA SER A 139 18.17 -10.01 8.95
C SER A 139 19.41 -9.11 8.81
N THR A 140 19.17 -7.82 8.76
CA THR A 140 20.15 -6.77 8.94
C THR A 140 19.33 -5.56 9.34
N ALA A 141 19.58 -5.10 10.56
CA ALA A 141 18.94 -3.98 11.22
C ALA A 141 18.65 -2.79 10.28
N PRO A 142 17.63 -1.96 10.56
CA PRO A 142 17.46 -0.70 9.86
C PRO A 142 18.71 0.17 10.05
N ARG A 143 19.60 0.20 9.06
CA ARG A 143 20.65 1.21 8.93
C ARG A 143 20.08 2.41 8.18
N GLU A 144 18.97 2.96 8.66
CA GLU A 144 18.52 4.29 8.26
C GLU A 144 18.71 5.23 9.45
N LYS A 145 19.93 5.75 9.52
CA LYS A 145 20.24 7.16 9.84
C LYS A 145 19.44 7.79 10.99
N ARG A 146 19.68 7.28 12.22
CA ARG A 146 19.65 8.12 13.43
C ARG A 146 20.86 9.08 13.45
N LYS A 147 20.89 10.04 12.53
CA LYS A 147 21.75 11.24 12.55
C LYS A 147 20.92 12.22 11.73
N TRP A 148 20.08 13.07 12.32
CA TRP A 148 20.44 14.47 12.59
C TRP A 148 19.57 15.16 13.66
N ALA A 149 18.63 14.46 14.32
CA ALA A 149 17.80 15.07 15.38
C ALA A 149 18.45 15.11 16.78
N LYS A 150 19.79 15.04 16.86
CA LYS A 150 20.53 15.14 18.14
C LYS A 150 21.83 15.95 18.02
N MET A 151 21.84 16.95 17.14
CA MET A 151 22.83 18.03 17.10
C MET A 151 22.12 19.39 16.98
N SER A 152 21.28 19.74 17.96
CA SER A 152 20.79 21.12 18.12
C SER A 152 20.34 21.43 19.56
N ALA A 153 20.99 20.82 20.56
CA ALA A 153 20.77 21.17 21.97
C ALA A 153 22.09 21.37 22.74
N ASP A 154 23.18 20.70 22.34
CA ASP A 154 24.45 20.79 23.06
C ASP A 154 25.40 21.90 22.55
N GLN A 155 25.22 22.38 21.32
CA GLN A 155 26.02 23.50 20.76
C GLN A 155 25.52 24.91 21.13
N ARG A 156 24.45 25.04 21.94
CA ARG A 156 24.01 26.34 22.48
C ARG A 156 24.34 26.57 23.96
N ALA A 157 24.91 25.57 24.67
CA ALA A 157 25.23 25.71 26.09
C ALA A 157 26.74 25.87 26.38
N ARG A 158 27.62 25.68 25.40
CA ARG A 158 29.09 25.72 25.57
C ARG A 158 29.79 26.93 24.93
N ALA A 159 29.02 27.90 24.44
CA ALA A 159 29.55 29.16 23.88
C ALA A 159 29.31 30.38 24.78
N SER A 160 29.09 30.17 26.09
CA SER A 160 28.86 31.26 27.06
C SER A 160 29.95 31.40 28.13
N THR A 161 31.06 30.67 28.00
CA THR A 161 32.17 30.76 28.96
C THR A 161 33.52 30.61 28.26
N SER A 162 33.98 31.68 27.61
CA SER A 162 35.39 32.11 27.58
C SER A 162 35.60 33.23 26.56
N ALA A 163 36.42 34.21 26.95
CA ALA A 163 37.00 35.29 26.15
C ALA A 163 36.19 36.58 25.96
N THR A 164 36.08 37.35 27.05
CA THR A 164 36.45 38.79 27.02
C THR A 164 37.18 39.08 28.32
N SER A 165 38.45 38.70 28.36
CA SER A 165 39.42 39.29 29.26
C SER A 165 39.73 40.69 28.72
N GLU A 166 38.98 41.69 29.18
CA GLU A 166 39.40 43.09 29.05
C GLU A 166 40.60 43.28 29.99
N GLY A 167 41.79 43.21 29.38
CA GLY A 167 43.02 43.67 29.99
C GLY A 167 43.00 45.19 30.04
N THR A 168 42.54 45.75 31.15
CA THR A 168 42.97 47.07 31.60
C THR A 168 44.37 46.93 32.16
N GLU A 169 45.39 47.41 31.44
CA GLU A 169 46.56 48.13 31.97
C GLU A 169 47.69 48.15 30.93
N CYS A 170 47.85 49.28 30.24
CA CYS A 170 49.14 49.92 30.01
C CYS A 170 48.95 51.17 29.14
N THR A 171 48.91 52.34 29.77
CA THR A 171 49.38 53.56 29.10
C THR A 171 50.28 54.29 30.09
N LEU A 172 51.55 53.90 30.07
CA LEU A 172 52.63 54.73 30.56
C LEU A 172 52.77 55.92 29.61
N ARG A 173 52.51 57.13 30.11
CA ARG A 173 53.09 58.36 29.58
C ARG A 173 53.75 59.14 30.71
N THR A 174 55.08 59.11 30.67
CA THR A 174 56.05 60.03 31.26
C THR A 174 55.86 61.47 30.70
N THR A 175 56.51 62.45 31.35
CA THR A 175 56.72 63.89 31.02
C THR A 175 55.62 64.82 31.55
N GLU A 176 55.84 65.83 32.38
CA GLU A 176 57.03 66.59 32.85
C GLU A 176 56.79 67.12 34.27
#